data_AF-T0Z734-F1
#
_entry.id   AF-T0Z734-F1
#
_cell.length_a   1.000
_cell.length_b   1.000
_cell.length_c   1.000
_cell.angle_alpha   90.00
_cell.angle_beta   90.00
_cell.angle_gamma   90.00
#
_symmetry.space_group_name_H-M   'P 1'
#
loop_
_entity.id
_entity.type
_entity.pdbx_description
1 polymer ?
#
loop_
_entity_poly.entity_id
_entity_poly.type
_entity_poly.pdbx_seq_one_letter_code
_entity_poly.pdbx_strand_id
1 'polypeptide(L)'
;VSPKNLGGPILIAQMSAKAAKSGLSNLLVFMGFVSVTLGVMNLLPIPVLDGGHLLFLAVEGVLRRPPSIRVRELSMQLGFVLLLTVMVFAFYNDIMRVFGTAR
;
A
#
# COMPACT_ATOMS: atom_id res chain seq x y z
N VAL A 1 7.06 16.54 -4.47
CA VAL A 1 5.72 16.26 -3.91
C VAL A 1 5.92 15.72 -2.49
N SER A 2 5.38 16.39 -1.46
CA SER A 2 5.75 16.11 -0.06
C SER A 2 5.18 14.76 0.43
N PRO A 3 5.97 13.85 1.02
CA PRO A 3 5.52 12.58 1.57
C PRO A 3 4.46 12.71 2.68
N LYS A 4 4.23 13.92 3.19
CA LYS A 4 3.18 14.25 4.18
C LYS A 4 1.75 14.18 3.62
N ASN A 5 1.60 14.13 2.30
CA ASN A 5 0.31 14.03 1.61
C ASN A 5 -0.05 12.60 1.17
N LEU A 6 0.87 11.63 1.29
CA LEU A 6 0.46 10.23 1.36
C LEU A 6 -0.16 10.04 2.74
N GLY A 7 -1.46 10.30 2.82
CA GLY A 7 -2.21 10.16 4.05
C GLY A 7 -2.13 8.73 4.55
N GLY A 8 -1.77 8.55 5.81
CA GLY A 8 -1.95 7.26 6.44
C GLY A 8 -3.44 6.86 6.50
N PRO A 9 -3.74 5.64 6.95
CA PRO A 9 -5.08 5.08 6.94
C PRO A 9 -6.14 6.00 7.58
N ILE A 10 -5.78 6.74 8.63
CA ILE A 10 -6.71 7.65 9.32
C ILE A 10 -7.00 8.88 8.47
N LEU A 11 -5.98 9.45 7.81
CA LEU A 11 -6.17 10.61 6.94
C LEU A 11 -7.03 10.25 5.72
N ILE A 12 -6.82 9.05 5.14
CA ILE A 12 -7.66 8.55 4.05
C ILE A 12 -9.11 8.46 4.54
N ALA A 13 -9.37 7.90 5.72
CA ALA A 13 -10.73 7.83 6.27
C ALA A 13 -11.37 9.21 6.48
N GLN A 14 -10.63 10.19 6.99
CA GLN A 14 -11.12 11.57 7.15
C GLN A 14 -11.43 12.23 5.79
N MET A 15 -10.57 12.04 4.80
CA MET A 15 -10.79 12.55 3.44
C MET A 15 -11.98 11.87 2.76
N SER A 16 -12.16 10.56 2.93
CA SER A 16 -13.34 9.82 2.48
C SER A 16 -14.62 10.39 3.08
N ALA A 17 -14.64 10.66 4.39
CA ALA A 17 -15.79 11.25 5.07
C ALA A 17 -16.11 12.66 4.53
N LYS A 18 -15.08 13.47 4.26
CA LYS A 18 -15.25 14.79 3.65
C LYS A 18 -15.78 14.70 2.21
N ALA A 19 -15.27 13.76 1.42
CA ALA A 19 -15.71 13.52 0.05
C ALA A 19 -17.18 13.06 0.03
N ALA A 20 -17.58 12.15 0.91
CA ALA A 20 -18.96 11.69 1.06
C ALA A 20 -19.92 12.84 1.42
N LYS A 21 -19.52 13.73 2.34
CA LYS A 21 -20.30 14.93 2.68
C LYS A 21 -20.43 15.94 1.54
N SER A 22 -19.50 15.91 0.58
CA SER A 22 -19.48 16.81 -0.58
C SER A 22 -20.34 16.32 -1.75
N GLY A 23 -20.99 15.16 -1.62
CA GLY A 23 -21.86 14.56 -2.63
C GLY A 23 -21.24 13.36 -3.36
N LEU A 24 -22.09 12.63 -4.08
CA LEU A 24 -21.74 11.36 -4.73
C LEU A 24 -20.64 11.51 -5.80
N SER A 25 -20.68 12.58 -6.58
CA SER A 25 -19.66 12.86 -7.62
C SER A 25 -18.25 12.97 -7.04
N ASN A 26 -18.09 13.76 -5.97
CA ASN A 26 -16.80 13.93 -5.30
C ASN A 26 -16.32 12.63 -4.63
N LEU A 27 -17.24 11.84 -4.08
CA LEU A 27 -16.92 10.52 -3.54
C LEU A 27 -16.38 9.58 -4.61
N LEU A 28 -17.01 9.52 -5.79
CA LEU A 28 -16.57 8.67 -6.90
C LEU A 28 -15.19 9.10 -7.43
N VAL A 29 -14.94 10.41 -7.56
CA VAL A 29 -13.63 10.93 -7.97
C VAL A 29 -12.55 10.60 -6.94
N PHE A 30 -12.85 10.80 -5.66
CA PHE A 30 -11.93 10.45 -4.57
C PHE A 30 -11.63 8.94 -4.55
N MET A 31 -12.67 8.11 -4.67
CA MET A 31 -12.53 6.65 -4.72
C MET A 31 -11.66 6.23 -5.91
N GLY A 32 -11.91 6.78 -7.10
CA GLY A 32 -11.09 6.50 -8.28
C GLY A 32 -9.63 6.89 -8.08
N PHE A 33 -9.35 8.06 -7.50
CA PHE A 33 -7.99 8.51 -7.19
C PHE A 33 -7.27 7.56 -6.22
N VAL A 34 -7.94 7.15 -5.13
CA VAL A 34 -7.38 6.18 -4.16
C VAL A 34 -7.16 4.82 -4.83
N SER A 35 -8.12 4.33 -5.60
CA SER A 35 -8.01 3.05 -6.31
C SER A 35 -6.84 3.02 -7.29
N VAL A 36 -6.63 4.08 -8.08
CA VAL A 36 -5.47 4.18 -8.99
C VAL A 36 -4.16 4.20 -8.19
N THR A 37 -4.10 4.96 -7.11
CA THR A 37 -2.91 5.04 -6.25
C THR A 37 -2.58 3.67 -5.64
N LEU A 38 -3.58 2.97 -5.08
CA LEU A 38 -3.40 1.62 -4.54
C LEU A 38 -3.04 0.60 -5.62
N GLY A 39 -3.64 0.70 -6.81
CA GLY A 39 -3.31 -0.16 -7.96
C GLY A 39 -1.85 -0.02 -8.37
N VAL A 40 -1.34 1.22 -8.49
CA VAL A 40 0.08 1.47 -8.78
C VAL A 40 0.99 0.94 -7.67
N MET A 41 0.62 1.14 -6.40
CA MET A 41 1.39 0.63 -5.26
C MET A 41 1.42 -0.91 -5.22
N ASN A 42 0.30 -1.58 -5.54
CA ASN A 42 0.23 -3.05 -5.58
C ASN A 42 1.04 -3.65 -6.73
N LEU A 43 1.30 -2.90 -7.81
CA LEU A 43 2.14 -3.34 -8.93
C LEU A 43 3.65 -3.21 -8.66
N LEU A 44 4.05 -2.64 -7.52
CA LEU A 44 5.46 -2.59 -7.13
C LEU A 44 6.02 -4.02 -6.94
N PRO A 45 7.31 -4.25 -7.24
CA PRO A 45 7.95 -5.56 -7.14
C PRO A 45 8.29 -5.91 -5.68
N ILE A 46 7.32 -5.81 -4.79
CA ILE A 46 7.44 -6.14 -3.37
C ILE A 46 6.80 -7.51 -3.17
N PRO A 47 7.55 -8.51 -2.65
CA PRO A 47 6.97 -9.80 -2.28
C PRO A 47 5.79 -9.60 -1.32
N VAL A 48 4.71 -10.35 -1.51
CA VAL A 48 3.36 -10.20 -0.88
C VAL A 48 2.38 -9.31 -1.65
N LEU A 49 2.85 -8.35 -2.45
CA LEU A 49 1.98 -7.59 -3.36
C LEU A 49 1.80 -8.31 -4.70
N ASP A 50 0.75 -7.95 -5.44
CA ASP A 50 0.44 -8.48 -6.78
C ASP A 50 1.62 -8.30 -7.75
N GLY A 51 2.33 -7.18 -7.66
CA GLY A 51 3.54 -6.88 -8.44
C GLY A 51 4.73 -7.77 -8.08
N GLY A 52 4.81 -8.29 -6.85
CA GLY A 52 5.78 -9.31 -6.48
C GLY A 52 5.53 -10.64 -7.20
N HIS A 53 4.26 -11.03 -7.36
CA HIS A 53 3.90 -12.20 -8.16
C HIS A 53 4.24 -12.00 -9.64
N LEU A 54 3.95 -10.83 -10.19
CA LEU A 54 4.32 -10.47 -11.56
C LEU A 54 5.84 -10.50 -11.76
N LEU A 55 6.62 -10.05 -10.77
CA LEU A 55 8.08 -10.17 -10.79
C LEU A 55 8.52 -11.63 -10.85
N PHE A 56 7.96 -12.52 -10.02
CA PHE A 56 8.32 -13.94 -10.07
C PHE A 56 7.99 -14.58 -11.42
N LEU A 57 6.84 -14.25 -12.00
CA LEU A 57 6.45 -14.70 -13.34
C LEU A 57 7.38 -14.15 -14.42
N ALA A 58 7.79 -12.88 -14.34
CA ALA A 58 8.72 -12.28 -15.28
C ALA A 58 10.11 -12.94 -15.18
N VAL A 59 10.59 -13.19 -13.96
CA VAL A 59 11.84 -13.90 -13.68
C VAL A 59 11.77 -15.33 -14.23
N GLU A 60 10.67 -16.06 -13.99
CA GLU A 60 10.44 -17.39 -14.53
C GLU A 60 10.41 -17.40 -16.06
N GLY A 61 9.76 -16.42 -16.69
CA GLY A 61 9.72 -16.27 -18.15
C GLY A 61 11.09 -16.01 -18.77
N VAL A 62 11.93 -15.22 -18.10
CA VAL A 62 13.30 -14.92 -18.55
C VAL A 62 14.24 -16.11 -18.32
N LEU A 63 14.19 -16.72 -17.14
CA LEU A 63 15.06 -17.85 -16.77
C LEU A 63 14.57 -19.19 -17.34
N ARG A 64 13.34 -19.25 -17.87
CA ARG A 64 12.63 -20.46 -18.34
C ARG A 64 12.60 -21.60 -17.33
N ARG A 65 12.78 -21.28 -16.06
CA ARG A 65 12.74 -22.21 -14.93
C ARG A 65 12.15 -21.51 -13.72
N PRO A 66 11.30 -22.19 -12.94
CA PRO A 66 10.70 -21.59 -11.76
C PRO A 66 11.78 -21.27 -10.71
N PRO A 67 11.66 -20.15 -9.98
CA PRO A 67 12.46 -19.91 -8.79
C PRO A 67 12.27 -21.07 -7.80
N SER A 68 13.32 -21.40 -7.04
CA SER A 68 13.20 -22.47 -6.05
C SER A 68 12.13 -22.11 -5.00
N ILE A 69 11.37 -23.13 -4.55
CA ILE A 69 10.30 -22.97 -3.56
C ILE A 69 10.80 -22.24 -2.31
N ARG A 70 12.01 -22.58 -1.84
CA ARG A 70 12.65 -21.93 -0.69
C ARG A 70 12.88 -20.43 -0.90
N VAL A 71 13.30 -20.00 -2.09
CA VAL A 71 13.50 -18.57 -2.39
C VAL A 71 12.18 -17.82 -2.42
N ARG A 72 11.12 -18.44 -2.98
CA ARG A 72 9.78 -17.86 -3.01
C ARG A 72 9.17 -17.74 -1.60
N GLU A 73 9.31 -18.76 -0.77
CA GLU A 73 8.84 -18.72 0.62
C GLU A 73 9.58 -17.67 1.45
N LEU A 74 10.92 -17.65 1.36
CA LEU A 74 11.73 -16.69 2.11
C LEU A 74 11.42 -15.24 1.70
N SER A 75 11.33 -14.98 0.40
CA SER A 75 10.99 -13.65 -0.11
C SER A 75 9.59 -13.21 0.31
N MET A 76 8.60 -14.10 0.28
CA MET A 76 7.25 -13.83 0.79
C MET A 76 7.25 -13.53 2.28
N GLN A 77 7.96 -14.31 3.09
CA GLN A 77 8.03 -14.11 4.53
C GLN A 77 8.72 -12.77 4.88
N LEU A 78 9.84 -12.46 4.21
CA LEU A 78 10.53 -11.19 4.37
C LEU A 78 9.67 -10.01 3.93
N GLY A 79 8.98 -10.12 2.79
CA GLY A 79 8.04 -9.12 2.31
C GLY A 79 6.89 -8.90 3.27
N PHE A 80 6.35 -9.97 3.87
CA PHE A 80 5.26 -9.89 4.84
C PHE A 80 5.68 -9.19 6.13
N VAL A 81 6.84 -9.56 6.69
CA VAL A 81 7.37 -8.92 7.90
C VAL A 81 7.66 -7.44 7.63
N LEU A 82 8.24 -7.11 6.48
CA LEU A 82 8.47 -5.73 6.06
C LEU A 82 7.16 -4.94 5.95
N LEU A 83 6.16 -5.49 5.25
CA LEU A 83 4.85 -4.87 5.07
C LEU A 83 4.16 -4.61 6.42
N LEU A 84 4.14 -5.61 7.31
CA LEU A 84 3.59 -5.46 8.66
C LEU A 84 4.33 -4.37 9.45
N THR A 85 5.65 -4.33 9.37
CA THR A 85 6.47 -3.32 10.06
C THR A 85 6.12 -1.92 9.57
N VAL A 86 6.03 -1.72 8.25
CA VAL A 86 5.63 -0.45 7.64
C VAL A 86 4.19 -0.09 8.02
N MET A 87 3.27 -1.06 8.02
CA MET A 87 1.87 -0.85 8.39
C MET A 87 1.76 -0.37 9.85
N VAL A 88 2.40 -1.07 10.79
CA VAL A 88 2.43 -0.67 12.21
C VAL A 88 3.07 0.70 12.38
N PHE A 89 4.17 0.98 11.70
CA PHE A 89 4.83 2.29 11.75
C PHE A 89 3.94 3.41 11.19
N ALA A 90 3.24 3.17 10.08
CA ALA A 90 2.32 4.13 9.49
C ALA A 90 1.13 4.40 10.43
N PHE A 91 0.52 3.36 10.99
CA PHE A 91 -0.55 3.51 11.99
C PHE A 91 -0.08 4.24 13.24
N TYR A 92 1.10 3.89 13.76
CA TYR A 92 1.68 4.56 14.92
C TYR A 92 1.88 6.06 14.67
N ASN A 93 2.46 6.43 13.53
CA ASN A 93 2.63 7.83 13.14
C ASN A 93 1.29 8.56 12.96
N ASP A 94 0.29 7.90 12.37
CA ASP A 94 -1.05 8.47 12.20
C ASP A 94 -1.74 8.73 13.55
N ILE A 95 -1.67 7.77 14.47
CA ILE A 95 -2.19 7.91 15.85
C ILE A 95 -1.45 9.05 16.54
N MET A 96 -0.11 9.06 16.52
CA MET A 96 0.69 10.11 17.15
C MET A 96 0.40 11.49 16.55
N ARG A 97 0.12 11.59 15.25
CA ARG A 97 -0.28 12.85 14.61
C ARG A 97 -1.64 13.33 15.13
N VAL A 98 -2.61 12.44 15.25
CA VAL A 98 -3.97 12.79 15.70
C VAL A 98 -4.01 13.16 17.18
N PHE A 99 -3.29 12.41 18.04
CA PHE A 99 -3.28 12.63 19.49
C PHE A 99 -2.17 13.60 19.96
N GLY A 100 -1.02 13.63 19.29
CA GLY A 100 0.14 14.44 19.66
C GLY A 100 0.05 15.91 19.22
N THR A 101 -0.83 16.25 18.27
CA THR A 101 -1.15 17.65 17.92
C THR A 101 -2.23 18.25 18.84
N ALA A 102 -2.59 17.57 19.94
CA ALA A 102 -3.49 18.10 20.98
C ALA A 102 -2.75 18.96 22.04
N ARG A 103 -1.65 19.62 21.65
CA ARG A 103 -1.02 20.71 22.39
C ARG A 103 -0.64 21.84 21.43
#